data_AF-A0A8T4HXW3-F1
#
_entry.id   AF-A0A8T4HXW3-F1
#
_cell.length_a   1.000
_cell.length_b   1.000
_cell.length_c   1.000
_cell.angle_alpha   90.00
_cell.angle_beta   90.00
_cell.angle_gamma   90.00
#
_symmetry.space_group_name_H-M   'P 1'
#
loop_
_entity.id
_entity.type
_entity.pdbx_description
1 polymer ?
#
loop_
_entity_poly.entity_id
_entity_poly.type
_entity_poly.pdbx_seq_one_letter_code
_entity_poly.pdbx_strand_id
1 'polypeptide(L)'
;RGVRVVPLEARLDFASAVRRADVLLSHLECVPSTASLARGSGKPMVVVCHNTHLPTFRHMAAGQTALAVYNSLWMQAEAELFF
;
A
#
# COMPACT_ATOMS: atom_id res chain seq x y z
N ARG A 1 0.99 15.60 14.40
CA ARG A 1 -0.06 14.71 13.83
C ARG A 1 -0.40 15.26 12.46
N GLY A 2 -0.42 14.42 11.43
CA GLY A 2 -0.63 14.86 10.05
C GLY A 2 -0.11 13.82 9.06
N VAL A 3 -0.15 14.17 7.77
CA VAL A 3 0.37 13.33 6.69
C VAL A 3 1.85 13.60 6.50
N ARG A 4 2.65 12.53 6.38
CA ARG A 4 4.05 12.61 5.95
C ARG A 4 4.19 11.82 4.66
N VAL A 5 4.64 12.49 3.61
CA VAL A 5 5.08 11.84 2.37
C VAL A 5 6.53 11.43 2.54
N VAL A 6 6.84 10.17 2.23
CA VAL A 6 8.22 9.68 2.13
C VAL A 6 8.48 9.40 0.65
N PRO A 7 9.40 10.13 -0.01
CA PRO A 7 9.74 9.89 -1.41
C PRO A 7 10.29 8.47 -1.61
N LEU A 8 10.04 7.89 -2.77
CA LEU A 8 10.55 6.55 -3.13
C LEU A 8 12.08 6.48 -3.03
N GLU A 9 12.75 7.58 -3.38
CA GLU A 9 14.20 7.74 -3.38
C GLU A 9 14.80 7.82 -1.98
N ALA A 10 14.01 8.17 -0.96
CA ALA A 10 14.48 8.34 0.40
C ALA A 10 14.91 7.02 1.08
N ARG A 11 14.55 5.86 0.49
CA ARG A 11 14.96 4.49 0.87
C ARG A 11 15.07 4.25 2.38
N LEU A 12 16.24 4.55 2.95
CA LEU A 12 16.61 4.31 4.36
C LEU A 12 15.68 4.99 5.37
N ASP A 13 15.08 6.13 5.02
CA ASP A 13 14.21 6.87 5.93
C ASP A 13 12.81 6.26 6.09
N PHE A 14 12.41 5.37 5.17
CA PHE A 14 11.03 4.91 5.12
C PHE A 14 10.68 4.02 6.32
N ALA A 15 11.54 3.06 6.66
CA ALA A 15 11.33 2.19 7.82
C ALA A 15 11.23 2.99 9.14
N SER A 16 12.02 4.06 9.26
CA SER A 16 11.98 4.97 10.41
C SER A 16 10.68 5.76 10.49
N ALA A 17 10.10 6.14 9.35
CA ALA A 17 8.78 6.76 9.30
C ALA A 17 7.67 5.74 9.67
N VAL A 18 7.73 4.53 9.13
CA VAL A 18 6.75 3.44 9.40
C VAL A 18 6.64 3.14 10.89
N ARG A 19 7.77 3.07 11.63
CA ARG A 19 7.74 2.80 13.08
C ARG A 19 6.92 3.82 13.88
N ARG A 20 6.86 5.07 13.41
CA ARG A 20 6.12 6.16 14.08
C ARG A 20 4.73 6.39 13.51
N ALA A 21 4.37 5.70 12.43
CA ALA A 21 3.08 5.87 11.77
C ALA A 21 2.00 5.01 12.44
N ASP A 22 0.77 5.50 12.43
CA ASP A 22 -0.40 4.74 12.86
C ASP A 22 -0.98 3.89 11.73
N VAL A 23 -0.88 4.38 10.48
CA VAL A 23 -1.37 3.76 9.25
C VAL A 23 -0.44 4.09 8.09
N LEU A 24 -0.35 3.20 7.11
CA LEU A 24 0.42 3.40 5.88
C LEU A 24 -0.53 3.60 4.69
N LEU A 25 -0.14 4.47 3.75
CA LEU A 25 -0.85 4.69 2.50
C LEU A 25 0.15 4.49 1.35
N SER A 26 -0.20 3.70 0.34
CA SER A 26 0.66 3.49 -0.83
C SER A 26 -0.12 3.44 -2.14
N HIS A 27 0.60 3.73 -3.22
CA HIS A 27 0.10 3.70 -4.60
C HIS A 27 1.20 3.15 -5.51
N LEU A 28 0.78 2.38 -6.53
CA LEU A 28 1.59 1.90 -7.64
C LEU A 28 2.95 1.28 -7.24
N GLU A 29 4.08 1.88 -7.64
CA GLU A 29 5.43 1.33 -7.49
C GLU A 29 5.86 1.18 -6.03
N CYS A 30 5.27 1.96 -5.12
CA CYS A 30 5.55 1.89 -3.69
C CYS A 30 4.77 0.77 -2.99
N VAL A 31 3.77 0.14 -3.63
CA VAL A 31 2.92 -0.86 -2.97
C VAL A 31 3.72 -2.08 -2.50
N PRO A 32 4.64 -2.68 -3.28
CA PRO A 32 5.41 -3.83 -2.82
C PRO A 32 6.25 -3.58 -1.57
N SER A 33 6.97 -2.45 -1.53
CA SER A 33 7.83 -2.09 -0.40
C SER A 33 7.02 -1.68 0.83
N THR A 34 5.96 -0.88 0.65
CA THR A 34 5.07 -0.52 1.76
C THR A 34 4.37 -1.75 2.33
N ALA A 35 3.92 -2.70 1.50
CA ALA A 35 3.28 -3.93 1.97
C ALA A 35 4.25 -4.84 2.74
N SER A 36 5.52 -4.91 2.32
CA SER A 36 6.55 -5.62 3.07
C SER A 36 6.78 -5.00 4.46
N LEU A 37 6.88 -3.67 4.53
CA LEU A 37 7.07 -2.95 5.79
C LEU A 37 5.84 -3.00 6.69
N ALA A 38 4.63 -2.89 6.14
CA ALA A 38 3.38 -3.08 6.85
C ALA A 38 3.39 -4.44 7.56
N ARG A 39 3.72 -5.52 6.82
CA ARG A 39 3.81 -6.88 7.36
C ARG A 39 4.80 -7.00 8.50
N GLY A 40 6.01 -6.51 8.29
CA GLY A 40 7.07 -6.57 9.32
C GLY A 40 6.78 -5.73 10.56
N SER A 41 5.95 -4.69 10.45
CA SER A 41 5.67 -3.73 11.54
C SER A 41 4.27 -3.85 12.15
N GLY A 42 3.42 -4.74 11.62
CA GLY A 42 2.03 -4.90 12.06
C GLY A 42 1.17 -3.65 11.84
N LYS A 43 1.53 -2.79 10.87
CA LYS A 43 0.81 -1.53 10.61
C LYS A 43 -0.29 -1.75 9.57
N PRO A 44 -1.51 -1.25 9.79
CA PRO A 44 -2.55 -1.29 8.78
C PRO A 44 -2.13 -0.49 7.55
N MET A 45 -2.42 -1.03 6.37
CA MET A 45 -2.10 -0.42 5.09
C MET A 45 -3.36 -0.10 4.29
N VAL A 46 -3.39 1.09 3.70
CA VAL A 46 -4.36 1.51 2.69
C VAL A 46 -3.67 1.51 1.33
N VAL A 47 -4.32 0.94 0.32
CA VAL A 47 -3.80 0.91 -1.06
C VAL A 47 -4.75 1.63 -1.98
N VAL A 48 -4.23 2.61 -2.72
CA VAL A 48 -4.98 3.22 -3.81
C VAL A 48 -4.68 2.45 -5.09
N CYS A 49 -5.72 2.08 -5.82
CA CYS A 49 -5.65 1.33 -7.07
C CYS A 49 -6.23 2.19 -8.21
N HIS A 50 -5.34 2.65 -9.10
CA HIS A 50 -5.71 3.49 -10.24
C HIS A 50 -5.52 2.83 -11.61
N ASN A 51 -4.90 1.65 -11.67
CA ASN A 51 -4.65 0.89 -12.88
C ASN A 51 -4.55 -0.61 -12.57
N THR A 52 -4.54 -1.45 -13.60
CA THR A 52 -4.38 -2.91 -13.51
C THR A 52 -2.93 -3.35 -13.29
N HIS A 53 -2.10 -2.53 -12.62
CA HIS A 53 -0.70 -2.88 -12.38
C HIS A 53 -0.60 -4.11 -11.49
N LEU A 54 -0.23 -5.23 -12.10
CA LEU A 54 -0.25 -6.55 -11.48
C LEU A 54 0.50 -6.63 -10.11
N PRO A 55 1.70 -6.03 -9.93
CA PRO A 55 2.35 -5.99 -8.63
C PRO A 55 1.51 -5.30 -7.55
N THR A 56 0.75 -4.26 -7.89
CA THR A 56 -0.11 -3.57 -6.93
C THR A 56 -1.17 -4.53 -6.39
N PHE A 57 -1.90 -5.23 -7.26
CA PHE A 57 -2.93 -6.18 -6.84
C PHE A 57 -2.37 -7.35 -6.02
N ARG A 58 -1.27 -7.98 -6.48
CA ARG A 58 -0.63 -9.08 -5.75
C ARG A 58 -0.23 -8.71 -4.33
N HIS A 59 0.37 -7.53 -4.15
CA HIS A 59 0.84 -7.10 -2.83
C HIS A 59 -0.27 -6.52 -1.95
N MET A 60 -1.27 -5.89 -2.56
CA MET A 60 -2.49 -5.46 -1.87
C MET A 60 -3.25 -6.64 -1.28
N ALA A 61 -3.44 -7.72 -2.05
CA ALA A 61 -4.20 -8.89 -1.63
C ALA A 61 -3.44 -9.83 -0.68
N ALA A 62 -2.16 -9.58 -0.38
CA ALA A 62 -1.32 -10.42 0.46
C ALA A 62 -1.62 -10.37 1.98
N GLY A 63 -2.85 -10.01 2.37
CA GLY A 63 -3.38 -10.20 3.73
C GLY A 63 -3.10 -9.09 4.76
N GLN A 64 -2.66 -7.91 4.35
CA GLN A 64 -2.43 -6.77 5.27
C GLN A 64 -3.02 -5.43 4.87
N THR A 65 -3.68 -5.39 3.71
CA THR A 65 -4.43 -4.21 3.32
C THR A 65 -5.70 -4.14 4.16
N ALA A 66 -5.82 -3.08 4.96
CA ALA A 66 -7.03 -2.77 5.74
C ALA A 66 -8.11 -2.09 4.87
N LEU A 67 -7.70 -1.40 3.81
CA LEU A 67 -8.61 -0.75 2.86
C LEU A 67 -7.96 -0.66 1.47
N ALA A 68 -8.66 -1.13 0.45
CA ALA A 68 -8.35 -0.87 -0.95
C ALA A 68 -9.29 0.20 -1.49
N VAL A 69 -8.73 1.24 -2.12
CA VAL A 69 -9.50 2.34 -2.73
C VAL A 69 -9.40 2.20 -4.24
N TYR A 70 -10.53 1.92 -4.88
CA TYR A 70 -10.64 1.78 -6.33
C TYR A 70 -11.19 3.05 -6.95
N ASN A 71 -10.61 3.48 -8.06
CA ASN A 71 -11.11 4.64 -8.82
C ASN A 71 -12.37 4.34 -9.65
N SER A 72 -12.74 3.07 -9.81
CA SER A 72 -13.89 2.64 -10.60
C SER A 72 -14.36 1.24 -10.18
N LEU A 73 -15.62 0.93 -10.49
CA LEU A 73 -16.16 -0.42 -10.29
C LEU A 73 -15.50 -1.47 -11.19
N TRP A 74 -15.08 -1.09 -12.39
CA TRP A 74 -14.28 -1.98 -13.24
C TRP A 74 -12.96 -2.34 -12.55
N MET A 75 -12.29 -1.36 -11.93
CA MET A 75 -11.05 -1.62 -11.20
C MET A 75 -11.25 -2.51 -9.98
N GLN A 76 -12.35 -2.30 -9.25
CA GLN A 76 -12.74 -3.19 -8.17
C GLN A 76 -12.89 -4.64 -8.67
N ALA A 77 -13.61 -4.85 -9.78
CA ALA A 77 -13.82 -6.18 -10.34
C ALA A 77 -12.50 -6.88 -10.75
N GLU A 78 -11.56 -6.14 -11.36
CA GLU A 78 -10.23 -6.67 -11.70
C GLU A 78 -9.41 -7.04 -10.44
N ALA A 79 -9.51 -6.22 -9.40
CA ALA A 79 -8.76 -6.41 -8.16
C ALA A 79 -9.31 -7.55 -7.28
N GLU A 80 -10.63 -7.78 -7.32
CA GLU A 80 -11.29 -8.86 -6.58
C GLU A 80 -10.85 -10.26 -7.02
N LEU A 81 -10.28 -10.41 -8.22
CA LEU A 81 -9.70 -11.67 -8.70
C LEU A 81 -8.48 -12.16 -7.91
N PHE A 82 -7.93 -11.33 -7.01
CA PHE A 82 -6.75 -11.63 -6.20
C PHE A 82 -7.07 -12.06 -4.77
N PHE A 83 -8.35 -12.04 -4.36
CA PHE A 83 -8.85 -12.52 -3.07
C PHE A 83 -9.56 -13.86 -3.23
#